data_AF-A0A7X6QDR5-F1
#
_entry.id   AF-A0A7X6QDR5-F1
#
_cell.length_a   1.000
_cell.length_b   1.000
_cell.length_c   1.000
_cell.angle_alpha   90.00
_cell.angle_beta   90.00
_cell.angle_gamma   90.00
#
_symmetry.space_group_name_H-M   'P 1'
#
loop_
_entity.id
_entity.type
_entity.pdbx_description
1 polymer ?
#
loop_
_entity_poly.entity_id
_entity_poly.type
_entity_poly.pdbx_seq_one_letter_code
_entity_poly.pdbx_strand_id
1 'polypeptide(L)'
;MNWKISVTTEPLARKLERSHPSMSARVYRALCMRILNAGKSKYYDAALAHIEHAKKCYSKAGLDADWQTVVADVRKKHFRKKGFMAGFEDIVAGTRKQVEPSFLERAKARWPRMTVREGNSSYGGKSHDDPAAFSRKFKSV
;
A
#
# COMPACT_ATOMS: atom_id res chain seq x y z
N MET A 1 0.54 -15.40 -1.25
CA MET A 1 0.25 -14.23 -0.38
C MET A 1 -0.58 -13.23 -1.16
N ASN A 2 -1.82 -13.01 -0.74
CA ASN A 2 -2.77 -12.10 -1.40
C ASN A 2 -2.40 -10.64 -1.04
N TRP A 3 -1.72 -9.95 -1.94
CA TRP A 3 -1.18 -8.60 -1.75
C TRP A 3 -2.24 -7.50 -1.54
N LYS A 4 -3.51 -7.84 -1.79
CA LYS A 4 -4.68 -6.95 -1.72
C LYS A 4 -4.92 -6.33 -0.34
N ILE A 5 -4.54 -7.01 0.74
CA ILE A 5 -4.77 -6.51 2.12
C ILE A 5 -3.83 -5.33 2.46
N SER A 6 -2.63 -5.27 1.87
CA SER A 6 -1.65 -4.22 2.18
C SER A 6 -1.92 -2.91 1.47
N VAL A 7 -2.66 -2.91 0.35
CA VAL A 7 -2.98 -1.68 -0.40
C VAL A 7 -4.10 -0.88 0.28
N THR A 8 -4.99 -1.55 1.01
CA THR A 8 -6.13 -0.92 1.69
C THR A 8 -5.74 -0.25 3.01
N THR A 9 -4.69 -0.71 3.68
CA THR A 9 -4.30 -0.20 5.01
C THR A 9 -3.54 1.11 4.96
N GLU A 10 -2.79 1.38 3.88
CA GLU A 10 -1.95 2.57 3.73
C GLU A 10 -2.73 3.89 3.53
N PRO A 11 -3.83 3.93 2.73
CA PRO A 11 -4.70 5.11 2.61
C PRO A 11 -5.46 5.38 3.91
N LEU A 12 -5.84 4.32 4.63
CA LEU A 12 -6.51 4.44 5.93
C LEU A 12 -5.54 5.00 6.98
N ALA A 13 -4.30 4.52 7.02
CA ALA A 13 -3.26 5.05 7.90
C ALA A 13 -3.02 6.54 7.63
N ARG A 14 -2.93 6.97 6.37
CA ARG A 14 -2.80 8.40 6.02
C ARG A 14 -4.00 9.26 6.46
N LYS A 15 -5.22 8.75 6.36
CA LYS A 15 -6.40 9.46 6.89
C LYS A 15 -6.36 9.56 8.42
N LEU A 16 -5.86 8.51 9.06
CA LEU A 16 -5.75 8.42 10.52
C LEU A 16 -4.61 9.28 11.09
N GLU A 17 -3.57 9.59 10.31
CA GLU A 17 -2.44 10.45 10.73
C GLU A 17 -2.89 11.82 11.25
N ARG A 18 -4.04 12.34 10.77
CA ARG A 18 -4.57 13.65 11.18
C ARG A 18 -5.34 13.61 12.50
N SER A 19 -6.02 12.50 12.79
CA SER A 19 -6.93 12.41 13.95
C SER A 19 -6.34 11.60 15.10
N HIS A 20 -5.54 10.56 14.81
CA HIS A 20 -4.98 9.65 15.80
C HIS A 20 -3.54 9.26 15.43
N PRO A 21 -2.56 10.14 15.71
CA PRO A 21 -1.16 9.90 15.35
C PRO A 21 -0.59 8.65 16.05
N SER A 22 -0.97 8.37 17.30
CA SER A 22 -0.52 7.18 18.04
C SER A 22 -0.94 5.86 17.39
N MET A 23 -2.20 5.76 16.94
CA MET A 23 -2.71 4.58 16.24
C MET A 23 -2.02 4.39 14.88
N SER A 24 -1.79 5.49 14.16
CA SER A 24 -1.07 5.48 12.89
C SER A 24 0.37 4.99 13.06
N ALA A 25 1.06 5.43 14.12
CA ALA A 25 2.40 4.97 14.45
C ALA A 25 2.46 3.44 14.62
N ARG A 26 1.47 2.86 15.33
CA ARG A 26 1.36 1.41 15.54
C ARG A 26 1.13 0.65 14.23
N VAL A 27 0.26 1.17 13.36
CA VAL A 27 -0.02 0.57 12.04
C VAL A 27 1.23 0.57 11.17
N TYR A 28 1.91 1.72 11.05
CA TYR A 28 3.13 1.83 10.24
C TYR A 28 4.26 0.94 10.78
N ARG A 29 4.41 0.85 12.10
CA ARG A 29 5.33 -0.10 12.73
C ARG A 29 5.00 -1.53 12.31
N ALA A 30 3.73 -1.95 12.40
CA ALA A 30 3.32 -3.30 12.04
C ALA A 30 3.60 -3.63 10.56
N LEU A 31 3.37 -2.67 9.65
CA LEU A 31 3.69 -2.82 8.23
C LEU A 31 5.19 -2.99 7.99
N CYS A 32 6.03 -2.19 8.64
CA CYS A 32 7.49 -2.33 8.58
C CYS A 32 7.93 -3.72 9.07
N MET A 33 7.48 -4.15 10.25
CA MET A 33 7.84 -5.44 10.83
C MET A 33 7.42 -6.62 9.95
N ARG A 34 6.26 -6.53 9.29
CA ARG A 34 5.79 -7.56 8.36
C ARG A 34 6.76 -7.76 7.18
N ILE A 35 7.30 -6.68 6.62
CA ILE A 35 8.26 -6.75 5.52
C ILE A 35 9.59 -7.35 6.00
N LEU A 36 10.08 -6.92 7.17
CA LEU A 36 11.32 -7.44 7.75
C LEU A 36 11.26 -8.93 8.05
N ASN A 37 10.14 -9.38 8.65
CA ASN A 37 9.89 -10.78 8.97
C ASN A 37 9.73 -11.64 7.71
N ALA A 38 9.17 -11.10 6.63
CA ALA A 38 9.08 -11.81 5.36
C ALA A 38 10.44 -12.05 4.67
N GLY A 39 11.52 -11.38 5.13
CA GLY A 39 12.87 -11.59 4.61
C GLY A 39 13.12 -11.10 3.18
N LYS A 40 12.17 -10.37 2.58
CA LYS A 40 12.25 -9.95 1.18
C LYS A 40 12.98 -8.63 1.05
N SER A 41 14.29 -8.70 0.77
CA SER A 41 15.17 -7.52 0.63
C SER A 41 14.69 -6.49 -0.41
N LYS A 42 14.04 -6.94 -1.49
CA LYS A 42 13.44 -6.06 -2.51
C LYS A 42 12.48 -5.01 -1.96
N TYR A 43 11.90 -5.24 -0.78
CA TYR A 43 10.88 -4.35 -0.19
C TYR A 43 11.43 -3.51 0.96
N TYR A 44 12.73 -3.50 1.21
CA TYR A 44 13.30 -2.72 2.31
C TYR A 44 13.06 -1.22 2.16
N ASP A 45 13.03 -0.67 0.95
CA ASP A 45 12.68 0.75 0.76
C ASP A 45 11.27 1.09 1.26
N ALA A 46 10.30 0.19 1.02
CA ALA A 46 8.94 0.34 1.53
C ALA A 46 8.87 0.19 3.05
N ALA A 47 9.65 -0.73 3.63
CA ALA A 47 9.76 -0.86 5.08
C ALA A 47 10.34 0.41 5.71
N LEU A 48 11.36 0.99 5.08
CA LEU A 48 11.97 2.24 5.51
C LEU A 48 10.99 3.43 5.39
N ALA A 49 10.19 3.49 4.32
CA ALA A 49 9.13 4.49 4.22
C ALA A 49 8.11 4.35 5.37
N HIS A 50 7.65 3.13 5.67
CA HIS A 50 6.72 2.91 6.77
C HIS A 50 7.31 3.32 8.12
N ILE A 51 8.56 2.95 8.44
CA ILE A 51 9.15 3.31 9.73
C ILE A 51 9.44 4.81 9.85
N GLU A 52 9.72 5.50 8.76
CA GLU A 52 9.84 6.97 8.72
C GLU A 52 8.49 7.65 9.04
N HIS A 53 7.40 7.17 8.45
CA HIS A 53 6.05 7.62 8.81
C HIS A 53 5.72 7.33 10.28
N ALA A 54 6.11 6.15 10.79
CA ALA A 54 5.95 5.82 12.20
C ALA A 54 6.69 6.81 13.10
N LYS A 55 7.98 7.13 12.81
CA LYS A 55 8.76 8.13 13.56
C LYS A 55 8.03 9.48 13.62
N LYS A 56 7.57 9.98 12.47
CA LYS A 56 6.80 11.24 12.39
C LYS A 56 5.54 11.19 13.26
N CYS A 57 4.83 10.07 13.27
CA CYS A 57 3.63 9.87 14.09
C CYS A 57 3.93 9.78 15.59
N TYR A 58 5.02 9.12 15.99
CA TYR A 58 5.47 9.05 17.39
C TYR A 58 5.82 10.44 17.92
N SER A 59 6.60 11.22 17.16
CA SER A 59 6.96 12.59 17.56
C SER A 59 5.74 13.51 17.64
N LYS A 60 4.79 13.41 16.70
CA LYS A 60 3.51 14.17 16.77
C LYS A 60 2.64 13.79 17.98
N ALA A 61 2.73 12.55 18.44
CA ALA A 61 1.97 12.06 19.59
C ALA A 61 2.71 12.30 20.94
N GLY A 62 3.93 12.84 20.93
CA GLY A 62 4.77 12.98 22.13
C GLY A 62 5.21 11.64 22.75
N LEU A 63 5.25 10.58 21.95
CA LEU A 63 5.54 9.21 22.38
C LEU A 63 7.00 8.81 22.09
N ASP A 64 7.95 9.67 22.43
CA ASP A 64 9.37 9.45 22.11
C ASP A 64 9.97 8.26 22.86
N ALA A 65 9.51 7.97 24.08
CA ALA A 65 9.93 6.79 24.85
C ALA A 65 9.53 5.48 24.15
N ASP A 66 8.31 5.43 23.59
CA ASP A 66 7.85 4.30 22.80
C ASP A 66 8.67 4.17 21.51
N TRP A 67 8.99 5.29 20.86
CA TRP A 67 9.86 5.29 19.69
C TRP A 67 11.25 4.71 20.01
N GLN A 68 11.88 5.09 21.12
CA GLN A 68 13.17 4.51 21.52
C GLN A 68 13.08 3.00 21.79
N THR A 69 11.97 2.53 22.36
CA THR A 69 11.70 1.10 22.54
C THR A 69 11.62 0.38 21.19
N VAL A 70 10.96 0.98 20.20
CA VAL A 70 10.91 0.44 18.83
C VAL A 70 12.32 0.41 18.21
N VAL A 71 13.13 1.45 18.41
CA VAL A 71 14.51 1.49 17.89
C VAL A 71 15.36 0.37 18.47
N ALA A 72 15.30 0.18 19.79
CA ALA A 72 16.00 -0.91 20.46
C ALA A 72 15.55 -2.29 19.95
N ASP A 73 14.24 -2.50 19.77
CA ASP A 73 13.68 -3.75 19.27
C ASP A 73 14.14 -4.08 17.84
N VAL A 74 14.13 -3.07 16.95
CA VAL A 74 14.60 -3.21 15.56
C VAL A 74 16.09 -3.56 15.53
N ARG A 75 16.92 -2.83 16.29
CA ARG A 75 18.36 -3.11 16.39
C ARG A 75 18.61 -4.53 16.88
N LYS A 76 17.93 -4.97 17.94
CA LYS A 76 18.09 -6.32 18.51
C LYS A 76 17.69 -7.43 17.54
N LYS A 77 16.53 -7.30 16.88
CA LYS A 77 15.95 -8.38 16.04
C LYS A 77 16.47 -8.40 14.61
N HIS A 78 16.89 -7.26 14.07
CA HIS A 78 17.14 -7.11 12.64
C HIS A 78 18.55 -6.62 12.29
N PHE A 79 19.51 -6.57 13.23
CA PHE A 79 20.90 -6.14 12.99
C PHE A 79 21.61 -6.85 11.82
N ARG A 80 21.26 -8.11 11.52
CA ARG A 80 21.85 -8.89 10.42
C ARG A 80 21.41 -8.38 9.03
N LYS A 81 20.33 -7.60 8.93
CA LYS A 81 19.81 -7.05 7.67
C LYS A 81 20.50 -5.73 7.33
N LYS A 82 21.80 -5.79 6.98
CA LYS A 82 22.66 -4.62 6.77
C LYS A 82 22.06 -3.58 5.79
N GLY A 83 21.45 -4.04 4.69
CA GLY A 83 20.80 -3.14 3.72
C GLY A 83 19.58 -2.37 4.27
N PHE A 84 18.86 -2.93 5.23
CA PHE A 84 17.79 -2.21 5.93
C PHE A 84 18.36 -1.31 7.04
N MET A 85 19.32 -1.84 7.81
CA MET A 85 19.87 -1.13 8.97
C MET A 85 20.51 0.21 8.61
N ALA A 86 21.21 0.32 7.47
CA ALA A 86 21.80 1.59 7.04
C ALA A 86 20.75 2.70 6.92
N GLY A 87 19.69 2.47 6.14
CA GLY A 87 18.61 3.45 5.99
C GLY A 87 17.78 3.64 7.26
N PHE A 88 17.71 2.64 8.13
CA PHE A 88 17.02 2.76 9.42
C PHE A 88 17.78 3.70 10.37
N GLU A 89 19.10 3.56 10.46
CA GLU A 89 19.93 4.46 11.28
C GLU A 89 19.90 5.89 10.75
N ASP A 90 19.85 6.10 9.43
CA ASP A 90 19.65 7.44 8.85
C ASP A 90 18.29 8.05 9.26
N ILE A 91 17.23 7.24 9.37
CA ILE A 91 15.92 7.70 9.86
C ILE A 91 16.01 8.06 11.33
N VAL A 92 16.68 7.25 12.16
CA VAL A 92 16.86 7.52 13.59
C VAL A 92 17.63 8.82 13.78
N ALA A 93 18.77 8.98 13.09
CA ALA A 93 19.61 10.18 13.10
C ALA A 93 18.94 11.41 12.47
N GLY A 94 17.90 11.22 11.65
CA GLY A 94 17.20 12.31 10.96
C GLY A 94 17.93 12.82 9.71
N THR A 95 18.91 12.06 9.21
CA THR A 95 19.76 12.41 8.06
C THR A 95 19.25 11.85 6.74
N ARG A 96 18.21 10.99 6.76
CA ARG A 96 17.70 10.36 5.55
C ARG A 96 17.14 11.39 4.57
N LYS A 97 17.86 11.62 3.47
CA LYS A 97 17.31 12.27 2.28
C LYS A 97 16.24 11.35 1.67
N GLN A 98 15.08 11.91 1.35
CA GLN A 98 14.03 11.19 0.62
C GLN A 98 14.63 10.61 -0.66
N VAL A 99 14.86 9.30 -0.67
CA VAL A 99 15.31 8.57 -1.85
C VAL A 99 14.12 8.45 -2.80
N GLU A 100 14.40 8.46 -4.10
CA GLU A 100 13.46 8.24 -5.21
C GLU A 100 12.26 7.32 -4.87
N PRO A 101 11.09 7.54 -5.52
CA PRO A 101 9.89 6.75 -5.26
C PRO A 101 10.22 5.26 -5.28
N SER A 102 9.87 4.57 -4.19
CA SER A 102 10.20 3.17 -3.98
C SER A 102 9.67 2.31 -5.13
N PHE A 103 10.25 1.13 -5.34
CA PHE A 103 9.77 0.19 -6.36
C PHE A 103 8.25 -0.06 -6.26
N LEU A 104 7.71 -0.10 -5.04
CA LEU A 104 6.28 -0.25 -4.80
C LEU A 104 5.48 0.98 -5.26
N GLU A 105 5.97 2.20 -5.01
CA GLU A 105 5.33 3.43 -5.45
C GLU A 105 5.39 3.56 -6.98
N ARG A 106 6.51 3.20 -7.61
CA ARG A 106 6.62 3.10 -9.07
C ARG A 106 5.66 2.04 -9.63
N ALA A 107 5.53 0.89 -8.96
CA ALA A 107 4.59 -0.16 -9.37
C ALA A 107 3.13 0.28 -9.20
N LYS A 108 2.78 0.96 -8.11
CA LYS A 108 1.45 1.54 -7.87
C LYS A 108 1.11 2.61 -8.92
N ALA A 109 2.07 3.46 -9.27
CA ALA A 109 1.90 4.49 -10.31
C ALA A 109 1.63 3.88 -11.70
N ARG A 110 2.15 2.67 -11.95
CA ARG A 110 1.93 1.93 -13.20
C ARG A 110 0.59 1.17 -13.24
N TRP A 111 -0.07 0.94 -12.11
CA TRP A 111 -1.36 0.24 -12.13
C TRP A 111 -2.46 1.13 -12.71
N PRO A 112 -3.17 0.68 -13.77
CA PRO A 112 -4.35 1.40 -14.21
C PRO A 112 -5.34 1.42 -13.05
N ARG A 113 -5.85 2.62 -12.71
CA ARG A 113 -6.99 2.74 -11.80
C ARG A 113 -8.12 1.96 -12.46
N MET A 114 -8.44 0.77 -11.96
CA MET A 114 -9.68 0.09 -12.32
C MET A 114 -10.80 0.97 -11.76
N THR A 115 -11.19 1.96 -12.55
CA THR A 115 -12.46 2.64 -12.39
C THR A 115 -13.50 1.56 -12.61
N VAL A 116 -14.13 1.11 -11.53
CA VAL A 116 -15.46 0.51 -11.64
C VAL A 116 -16.30 1.60 -12.31
N ARG A 117 -16.51 1.46 -13.62
CA ARG A 117 -17.49 2.27 -14.34
C ARG A 117 -18.83 1.63 -14.02
N GLU A 118 -19.48 2.14 -12.98
CA GLU A 118 -20.93 2.00 -12.86
C GLU A 118 -21.58 2.74 -14.03
N GLY A 119 -22.27 1.97 -14.88
CA GLY A 119 -23.37 2.35 -15.77
C GLY A 119 -23.19 3.56 -16.68
N ASN A 120 -22.92 3.33 -17.97
CA ASN A 120 -23.98 3.42 -18.98
C ASN A 120 -23.52 3.01 -20.39
N SER A 121 -24.29 2.09 -20.95
CA SER A 121 -24.70 1.96 -22.35
C SER A 121 -23.99 2.82 -23.41
N SER A 122 -23.37 2.16 -24.39
CA SER A 122 -23.68 2.45 -25.80
C SER A 122 -23.35 1.23 -26.66
N TYR A 123 -24.40 0.48 -27.00
CA TYR A 123 -24.42 -0.38 -28.17
C TYR A 123 -24.26 0.49 -29.42
N GLY A 124 -23.20 0.26 -30.20
CA GLY A 124 -23.15 0.69 -31.58
C GLY A 124 -24.04 -0.23 -32.42
N GLY A 125 -25.28 0.20 -32.67
CA GLY A 125 -26.18 -0.47 -33.59
C GLY A 125 -25.69 -0.33 -35.03
N LYS A 126 -25.73 -1.44 -35.78
CA LYS A 126 -25.89 -1.43 -37.24
C LYS A 126 -27.38 -1.63 -37.52
N SER A 127 -28.00 -0.68 -38.19
CA SER A 127 -29.40 -0.73 -38.66
C SER A 127 -29.44 -1.14 -40.14
N HIS A 128 -30.19 -2.20 -40.44
CA HIS A 128 -30.76 -2.70 -41.72
C HIS A 128 -31.03 -4.20 -41.46
N ASP A 129 -32.22 -4.83 -41.42
CA ASP A 129 -33.54 -4.57 -42.00
C ASP A 129 -34.65 -5.41 -41.28
N ASP A 130 -35.88 -4.89 -41.32
CA ASP A 130 -37.23 -5.52 -41.35
C ASP A 130 -37.78 -6.48 -40.23
N PRO A 131 -38.92 -6.15 -39.58
CA PRO A 131 -39.53 -6.90 -38.47
C PRO A 131 -40.69 -7.84 -38.87
N ALA A 132 -40.51 -8.74 -39.85
CA ALA A 132 -41.57 -9.66 -40.30
C ALA A 132 -41.24 -11.17 -40.24
N ALA A 133 -40.14 -11.60 -39.61
CA ALA A 133 -39.64 -12.98 -39.81
C ALA A 133 -39.66 -13.94 -38.60
N PHE A 134 -40.12 -13.56 -37.40
CA PHE A 134 -40.06 -14.44 -36.22
C PHE A 134 -41.43 -14.85 -35.65
N SER A 135 -42.36 -15.24 -36.52
CA SER A 135 -43.50 -16.09 -36.11
C SER A 135 -44.00 -16.93 -37.29
N ARG A 136 -43.30 -18.05 -37.54
CA ARG A 136 -43.81 -19.30 -38.14
C ARG A 136 -42.66 -20.27 -38.40
N LYS A 137 -42.39 -21.20 -37.46
CA LYS A 137 -42.29 -22.64 -37.76
C LYS A 137 -42.05 -23.49 -36.51
N PHE A 138 -43.14 -23.97 -35.94
CA PHE A 138 -43.20 -25.33 -35.39
C PHE A 138 -44.10 -26.14 -36.33
N LYS A 139 -43.55 -27.15 -37.02
CA LYS A 139 -44.19 -28.43 -37.41
C LYS A 139 -43.36 -29.20 -38.46
N SER A 140 -42.99 -30.42 -38.07
CA SER A 140 -43.03 -31.70 -38.81
C SER A 140 -42.48 -31.78 -40.24
N VAL A 141 -41.47 -32.62 -40.43
CA VAL A 141 -41.55 -33.96 -41.07
C VAL A 141 -40.53 -34.85 -40.36
#